data_AF-A0A916XEM6-F1
#
_entry.id   AF-A0A916XEM6-F1
#
_cell.length_a   1.000
_cell.length_b   1.000
_cell.length_c   1.000
_cell.angle_alpha   90.00
_cell.angle_beta   90.00
_cell.angle_gamma   90.00
#
_symmetry.space_group_name_H-M   'P 1'
#
loop_
_entity.id
_entity.type
_entity.pdbx_description
1 polymer ?
#
loop_
_entity_poly.entity_id
_entity_poly.type
_entity_poly.pdbx_seq_one_letter_code
_entity_poly.pdbx_strand_id
1 'polypeptide(L)'
;MLKRMSTRHLISYLVLGASIASTMLPAYAADARVANPASVEDVKQVFRLSGLDKVVLTYMRRNIEVENRSKPESALETDVYLSFATPDAIAEHLAPIYANYLSSDYAKKLIPALQTRIGKLSVRLTLIEAESGLDAAKLVFAKMPLEDRREINAFQASVTFKSLLNAEQNASKESRAMFREWSGEVVKSRARQVRKEIANLLESEMQKESESSFDTAAVSSNRLPRIGVRAFDQEASATFETLRRQARMRRQFARENSQLNLADVLKAENLVSREGLETGNLSILAAENVFSAHAKAYETLWAEYDKTILNIPMAPERRQELMANNDRESAVVFDIQVREAERMRTLLELEKQILAFCESHLGKIEYKDGKLIFQSDEDLTTYNTLIAQVRKEYEEIQNIGKEDLDRRKSDVTRLRG
;
A
#
# COMPACT_ATOMS: atom_id res chain seq x y z
N MET A 1 4.04 -7.43 9.94
CA MET A 1 4.47 -6.61 8.80
C MET A 1 3.55 -5.40 8.61
N LEU A 2 2.27 -5.53 8.99
CA LEU A 2 1.23 -4.55 8.72
C LEU A 2 0.99 -3.59 9.90
N LYS A 3 1.85 -3.66 10.94
CA LYS A 3 1.62 -2.99 12.23
C LYS A 3 1.60 -1.50 12.12
N ARG A 4 2.36 -0.92 11.17
CA ARG A 4 2.39 0.51 10.92
C ARG A 4 2.86 0.83 9.49
N MET A 5 2.00 0.63 8.49
CA MET A 5 1.89 1.66 7.44
C MET A 5 1.35 2.92 8.15
N SER A 6 2.18 3.58 8.95
CA SER A 6 1.67 4.54 9.92
C SER A 6 1.21 5.80 9.20
N THR A 7 0.08 6.35 9.63
CA THR A 7 -0.43 7.66 9.21
C THR A 7 0.62 8.77 9.37
N ARG A 8 1.64 8.59 10.23
CA ARG A 8 2.80 9.50 10.36
C ARG A 8 3.71 9.49 9.11
N HIS A 9 3.88 8.37 8.41
CA HIS A 9 4.71 8.31 7.19
C HIS A 9 3.99 8.90 5.96
N LEU A 10 2.66 8.87 5.97
CA LEU A 10 1.82 9.66 5.07
C LEU A 10 2.00 11.14 5.37
N ILE A 11 1.95 11.54 6.65
CA ILE A 11 2.19 12.93 7.07
C ILE A 11 3.57 13.43 6.61
N SER A 12 4.62 12.61 6.63
CA SER A 12 5.94 12.98 6.05
C SER A 12 5.88 13.24 4.54
N TYR A 13 5.04 12.53 3.78
CA TYR A 13 4.75 12.85 2.38
C TYR A 13 3.83 14.06 2.21
N LEU A 14 2.98 14.37 3.20
CA LEU A 14 2.17 15.59 3.22
C LEU A 14 2.99 16.85 3.43
N VAL A 15 4.16 16.75 4.08
CA VAL A 15 5.13 17.83 4.17
C VAL A 15 5.71 18.18 2.79
N LEU A 16 5.76 17.25 1.83
CA LEU A 16 6.12 17.52 0.42
C LEU A 16 4.96 18.12 -0.39
N GLY A 17 3.71 17.94 0.03
CA GLY A 17 2.61 18.77 -0.47
C GLY A 17 2.81 20.26 -0.17
N ALA A 18 3.65 20.60 0.82
CA ALA A 18 3.97 21.97 1.19
C ALA A 18 5.06 22.63 0.32
N SER A 19 5.91 21.87 -0.37
CA SER A 19 6.87 22.42 -1.35
C SER A 19 6.18 22.86 -2.64
N ILE A 20 5.13 22.14 -3.08
CA ILE A 20 4.29 22.53 -4.24
C ILE A 20 3.59 23.88 -4.01
N ALA A 21 3.23 24.17 -2.76
CA ALA A 21 2.64 25.43 -2.36
C ALA A 21 3.65 26.59 -2.36
N SER A 22 4.96 26.35 -2.22
CA SER A 22 5.93 27.41 -1.92
C SER A 22 6.26 28.34 -3.10
N THR A 23 5.84 28.02 -4.32
CA THR A 23 6.18 28.78 -5.54
C THR A 23 5.01 29.51 -6.19
N MET A 24 3.80 29.46 -5.62
CA MET A 24 2.69 30.33 -6.05
C MET A 24 2.90 31.73 -5.47
N LEU A 25 3.64 32.55 -6.23
CA LEU A 25 3.93 33.98 -6.05
C LEU A 25 4.78 34.38 -4.83
N PRO A 26 5.66 35.39 -4.95
CA PRO A 26 6.34 35.98 -3.80
C PRO A 26 5.31 36.57 -2.84
N ALA A 27 5.39 36.16 -1.57
CA ALA A 27 4.50 36.62 -0.52
C ALA A 27 4.73 38.11 -0.20
N TYR A 28 3.93 38.98 -0.81
CA TYR A 28 3.68 40.34 -0.33
C TYR A 28 2.18 40.43 -0.06
N ALA A 29 1.74 40.10 1.15
CA ALA A 29 0.34 40.20 1.53
C ALA A 29 0.10 41.49 2.32
N ALA A 30 -0.73 42.37 1.78
CA ALA A 30 -1.60 43.19 2.60
C ALA A 30 -2.88 42.36 2.77
N ASP A 31 -3.13 41.82 3.96
CA ASP A 31 -4.29 40.97 4.32
C ASP A 31 -5.62 41.77 4.31
N ALA A 32 -5.90 42.51 3.24
CA ALA A 32 -7.06 43.39 3.12
C ALA A 32 -8.20 42.64 2.40
N ARG A 33 -9.06 41.99 3.19
CA ARG A 33 -10.36 41.49 2.70
C ARG A 33 -11.21 42.65 2.18
N VAL A 34 -11.99 42.42 1.13
CA VAL A 34 -12.85 43.46 0.54
C VAL A 34 -14.17 43.60 1.31
N ALA A 35 -14.69 44.82 1.42
CA ALA A 35 -15.94 45.11 2.14
C ALA A 35 -17.21 44.58 1.44
N ASN A 36 -17.17 44.46 0.10
CA ASN A 36 -18.27 43.95 -0.74
C ASN A 36 -17.79 42.72 -1.53
N PRO A 37 -17.67 41.54 -0.90
CA PRO A 37 -17.13 40.34 -1.54
C PRO A 37 -17.97 39.88 -2.73
N ALA A 38 -17.32 39.32 -3.74
CA ALA A 38 -18.00 38.71 -4.88
C ALA A 38 -18.72 37.42 -4.44
N SER A 39 -19.76 37.04 -5.19
CA SER A 39 -20.36 35.72 -4.98
C SER A 39 -19.39 34.63 -5.42
N VAL A 40 -19.45 33.46 -4.78
CA VAL A 40 -18.60 32.30 -5.15
C VAL A 40 -18.79 31.94 -6.62
N GLU A 41 -20.02 32.02 -7.12
CA GLU A 41 -20.39 31.67 -8.49
C GLU A 41 -19.82 32.67 -9.51
N ASP A 42 -19.83 33.97 -9.20
CA ASP A 42 -19.15 34.97 -10.02
C ASP A 42 -17.64 34.70 -10.08
N VAL A 43 -17.03 34.33 -8.96
CA VAL A 43 -15.59 34.00 -8.90
C VAL A 43 -15.28 32.72 -9.67
N LYS A 44 -16.09 31.67 -9.56
CA LYS A 44 -15.96 30.45 -10.39
C LYS A 44 -16.04 30.79 -11.88
N GLN A 45 -16.95 31.68 -12.27
CA GLN A 45 -17.06 32.14 -13.66
C GLN A 45 -15.82 32.93 -14.10
N VAL A 46 -15.32 33.84 -13.26
CA VAL A 46 -14.06 34.55 -13.51
C VAL A 46 -12.92 33.56 -13.70
N PHE A 47 -12.79 32.53 -12.86
CA PHE A 47 -11.75 31.51 -12.95
C PHE A 47 -11.76 30.75 -14.27
N ARG A 48 -12.95 30.27 -14.68
CA ARG A 48 -13.12 29.56 -15.95
C ARG A 48 -12.80 30.45 -17.16
N LEU A 49 -13.20 31.72 -17.11
CA LEU A 49 -12.97 32.66 -18.20
C LEU A 49 -11.52 33.16 -18.26
N SER A 50 -10.88 33.35 -17.11
CA SER A 50 -9.48 33.78 -17.01
C SER A 50 -8.49 32.64 -17.23
N GLY A 51 -8.95 31.39 -17.13
CA GLY A 51 -8.11 30.20 -17.19
C GLY A 51 -7.26 29.97 -15.95
N LEU A 52 -7.52 30.68 -14.84
CA LEU A 52 -6.75 30.57 -13.60
C LEU A 52 -6.77 29.13 -13.04
N ASP A 53 -7.89 28.44 -13.18
CA ASP A 53 -8.04 27.03 -12.82
C ASP A 53 -7.02 26.12 -13.56
N LYS A 54 -6.86 26.33 -14.87
CA LYS A 54 -5.89 25.61 -15.70
C LYS A 54 -4.46 26.03 -15.40
N VAL A 55 -4.22 27.32 -15.20
CA VAL A 55 -2.89 27.85 -14.84
C VAL A 55 -2.40 27.22 -13.53
N VAL A 56 -3.25 27.17 -12.52
CA VAL A 56 -2.97 26.53 -11.23
C VAL A 56 -2.61 25.06 -11.42
N LEU A 57 -3.41 24.32 -12.20
CA LEU A 57 -3.12 22.90 -12.50
C LEU A 57 -1.77 22.70 -13.20
N THR A 58 -1.48 23.55 -14.20
CA THR A 58 -0.21 23.50 -14.94
C THR A 58 0.98 23.78 -14.02
N TYR A 59 0.88 24.77 -13.12
CA TYR A 59 1.92 25.04 -12.14
C TYR A 59 2.09 23.90 -11.13
N MET A 60 1.00 23.31 -10.63
CA MET A 60 1.07 22.13 -9.76
C MET A 60 1.82 20.98 -10.44
N ARG A 61 1.49 20.67 -11.70
CA ARG A 61 2.15 19.64 -12.51
C ARG A 61 3.64 19.93 -12.68
N ARG A 62 3.99 21.14 -13.13
CA ARG A 62 5.37 21.56 -13.36
C ARG A 62 6.20 21.53 -12.07
N ASN A 63 5.64 21.98 -10.95
CA ASN A 63 6.31 21.96 -9.65
C ASN A 63 6.63 20.53 -9.23
N ILE A 64 5.69 19.60 -9.38
CA ILE A 64 5.92 18.17 -9.11
C ILE A 64 7.01 17.62 -10.02
N GLU A 65 6.98 17.92 -11.32
CA GLU A 65 7.98 17.44 -12.26
C GLU A 65 9.39 17.98 -11.98
N VAL A 66 9.50 19.24 -11.58
CA VAL A 66 10.76 19.85 -11.13
C VAL A 66 11.24 19.19 -9.84
N GLU A 67 10.36 19.03 -8.86
CA GLU A 67 10.70 18.38 -7.59
C GLU A 67 11.16 16.93 -7.82
N ASN A 68 10.45 16.17 -8.65
CA ASN A 68 10.80 14.79 -9.04
C ASN A 68 12.20 14.68 -9.66
N ARG A 69 12.65 15.69 -10.42
CA ARG A 69 14.01 15.71 -11.00
C ARG A 69 15.07 16.01 -9.94
N SER A 70 14.74 16.87 -8.97
CA SER A 70 15.68 17.29 -7.93
C SER A 70 15.75 16.34 -6.72
N LYS A 71 14.67 15.62 -6.44
CA LYS A 71 14.48 14.76 -5.25
C LYS A 71 13.78 13.45 -5.65
N PRO A 72 14.48 12.52 -6.31
CA PRO A 72 13.90 11.26 -6.76
C PRO A 72 13.31 10.40 -5.61
N GLU A 73 13.81 10.56 -4.38
CA GLU A 73 13.35 9.90 -3.16
C GLU A 73 11.96 10.35 -2.67
N SER A 74 11.51 11.53 -3.11
CA SER A 74 10.17 12.06 -2.86
C SER A 74 9.29 12.04 -4.10
N ALA A 75 9.70 11.32 -5.15
CA ALA A 75 9.04 11.41 -6.43
C ALA A 75 7.56 11.02 -6.36
N LEU A 76 6.73 11.87 -6.96
CA LEU A 76 5.31 11.66 -7.14
C LEU A 76 5.03 11.24 -8.57
N GLU A 77 4.02 10.40 -8.77
CA GLU A 77 3.52 10.11 -10.10
C GLU A 77 2.44 11.10 -10.47
N THR A 78 2.84 12.12 -11.22
CA THR A 78 2.06 13.35 -11.40
C THR A 78 0.62 13.08 -11.83
N ASP A 79 0.38 12.18 -12.78
CA ASP A 79 -0.99 11.91 -13.27
C ASP A 79 -1.86 11.19 -12.23
N VAL A 80 -1.28 10.30 -11.44
CA VAL A 80 -2.01 9.62 -10.36
C VAL A 80 -2.22 10.60 -9.22
N TYR A 81 -1.17 11.30 -8.79
CA TYR A 81 -1.20 12.24 -7.67
C TYR A 81 -2.18 13.38 -7.91
N LEU A 82 -2.17 13.99 -9.11
CA LEU A 82 -3.04 15.11 -9.47
C LEU A 82 -4.41 14.72 -10.05
N SER A 83 -4.75 13.44 -10.12
CA SER A 83 -6.04 13.00 -10.69
C SER A 83 -7.28 13.56 -9.97
N PHE A 84 -7.13 14.09 -8.75
CA PHE A 84 -8.22 14.78 -8.02
C PHE A 84 -8.36 16.27 -8.40
N ALA A 85 -7.31 16.88 -8.97
CA ALA A 85 -7.22 18.31 -9.23
C ALA A 85 -7.65 18.61 -10.68
N THR A 86 -8.95 18.55 -10.95
CA THR A 86 -9.51 19.04 -12.23
C THR A 86 -9.68 20.56 -12.19
N PRO A 87 -9.75 21.27 -13.33
CA PRO A 87 -10.01 22.70 -13.35
C PRO A 87 -11.28 23.10 -12.60
N ASP A 88 -12.37 22.34 -12.76
CA ASP A 88 -13.61 22.58 -12.01
C ASP A 88 -13.43 22.38 -10.50
N ALA A 89 -12.74 21.33 -10.07
CA ALA A 89 -12.48 21.10 -8.64
C ALA A 89 -11.57 22.18 -8.04
N ILE A 90 -10.58 22.66 -8.81
CA ILE A 90 -9.72 23.78 -8.41
C ILE A 90 -10.56 25.05 -8.25
N ALA A 91 -11.42 25.37 -9.21
CA ALA A 91 -12.31 26.52 -9.12
C ALA A 91 -13.28 26.41 -7.93
N GLU A 92 -13.79 25.21 -7.65
CA GLU A 92 -14.67 24.95 -6.51
C GLU A 92 -14.00 25.24 -5.16
N HIS A 93 -12.73 24.87 -5.00
CA HIS A 93 -12.01 25.07 -3.75
C HIS A 93 -11.41 26.48 -3.60
N LEU A 94 -11.00 27.11 -4.71
CA LEU A 94 -10.36 28.43 -4.67
C LEU A 94 -11.38 29.58 -4.70
N ALA A 95 -12.53 29.42 -5.34
CA ALA A 95 -13.50 30.50 -5.44
C ALA A 95 -13.99 31.05 -4.07
N PRO A 96 -14.26 30.21 -3.05
CA PRO A 96 -14.59 30.70 -1.71
C PRO A 96 -13.49 31.56 -1.07
N ILE A 97 -12.22 31.25 -1.34
CA ILE A 97 -11.08 32.01 -0.85
C ILE A 97 -11.00 33.35 -1.59
N TYR A 98 -11.03 33.31 -2.92
CA TYR A 98 -10.90 34.51 -3.77
C TYR A 98 -12.10 35.46 -3.63
N ALA A 99 -13.29 34.96 -3.28
CA ALA A 99 -14.47 35.78 -2.98
C ALA A 99 -14.20 36.80 -1.86
N ASN A 100 -13.33 36.48 -0.90
CA ASN A 100 -12.96 37.39 0.19
C ASN A 100 -12.05 38.55 -0.26
N TYR A 101 -11.45 38.45 -1.44
CA TYR A 101 -10.44 39.38 -1.94
C TYR A 101 -10.82 40.05 -3.27
N LEU A 102 -11.83 39.54 -3.98
CA LEU A 102 -12.39 40.14 -5.18
C LEU A 102 -13.77 40.73 -4.88
N SER A 103 -13.96 42.02 -5.14
CA SER A 103 -15.27 42.66 -4.90
C SER A 103 -16.32 42.24 -5.93
N SER A 104 -17.60 42.22 -5.56
CA SER A 104 -18.72 41.93 -6.47
C SER A 104 -18.71 42.83 -7.72
N ASP A 105 -18.43 44.12 -7.55
CA ASP A 105 -18.41 45.08 -8.66
C ASP A 105 -17.32 44.78 -9.69
N TYR A 106 -16.12 44.39 -9.23
CA TYR A 106 -15.04 43.99 -10.12
C TYR A 106 -15.29 42.64 -10.77
N ALA A 107 -15.83 41.65 -10.06
CA ALA A 107 -16.17 40.35 -10.64
C ALA A 107 -17.17 40.51 -11.79
N LYS A 108 -18.25 41.27 -11.58
CA LYS A 108 -19.28 41.56 -12.60
C LYS A 108 -18.75 42.34 -13.81
N LYS A 109 -17.69 43.15 -13.64
CA LYS A 109 -17.00 43.85 -14.75
C LYS A 109 -15.99 42.93 -15.46
N LEU A 110 -15.32 42.04 -14.73
CA LEU A 110 -14.33 41.11 -15.26
C LEU A 110 -14.95 40.07 -16.19
N ILE A 111 -16.09 39.48 -15.80
CA ILE A 111 -16.77 38.43 -16.57
C ILE A 111 -17.00 38.84 -18.04
N PRO A 112 -17.72 39.93 -18.35
CA PRO A 112 -17.93 40.34 -19.74
C PRO A 112 -16.62 40.80 -20.40
N ALA A 113 -15.70 41.41 -19.66
CA ALA A 113 -14.42 41.85 -20.22
C ALA A 113 -13.54 40.68 -20.70
N LEU A 114 -13.51 39.58 -19.95
CA LEU A 114 -12.78 38.35 -20.30
C LEU A 114 -13.41 37.63 -21.52
N GLN A 115 -14.69 37.85 -21.80
CA GLN A 115 -15.38 37.27 -22.95
C GLN A 115 -15.10 38.01 -24.27
N THR A 116 -14.61 39.24 -24.21
CA THR A 116 -14.23 40.02 -25.39
C THR A 116 -13.08 39.36 -26.16
N ARG A 117 -12.89 39.76 -27.42
CA ARG A 117 -11.77 39.30 -28.26
C ARG A 117 -10.42 39.50 -27.55
N ILE A 118 -10.20 40.69 -26.97
CA ILE A 118 -8.97 41.04 -26.27
C ILE A 118 -8.82 40.29 -24.95
N GLY A 119 -9.89 40.12 -24.18
CA GLY A 119 -9.90 39.29 -22.98
C GLY A 119 -9.43 37.86 -23.27
N LYS A 120 -10.01 37.23 -24.31
CA LYS A 120 -9.62 35.88 -24.75
C LYS A 120 -8.17 35.79 -25.23
N LEU A 121 -7.67 36.81 -25.94
CA LEU A 121 -6.26 36.85 -26.35
C LEU A 121 -5.32 36.99 -25.15
N SER A 122 -5.66 37.83 -24.17
CA SER A 122 -4.89 37.96 -22.93
C SER A 122 -4.85 36.64 -22.16
N VAL A 123 -6.00 35.97 -22.00
CA VAL A 123 -6.08 34.67 -21.32
C VAL A 123 -5.25 33.60 -22.04
N ARG A 124 -5.30 33.58 -23.38
CA ARG A 124 -4.46 32.67 -24.18
C ARG A 124 -2.97 32.88 -23.91
N LEU A 125 -2.51 34.13 -23.82
CA LEU A 125 -1.12 34.44 -23.50
C LEU A 125 -0.73 33.95 -22.10
N THR A 126 -1.62 34.15 -21.11
CA THR A 126 -1.42 33.65 -19.75
C THR A 126 -1.33 32.12 -19.69
N LEU A 127 -2.16 31.40 -20.45
CA LEU A 127 -2.09 29.94 -20.55
C LEU A 127 -0.79 29.48 -21.22
N ILE A 128 -0.36 30.14 -22.31
CA ILE A 128 0.92 29.86 -22.97
C ILE A 128 2.09 30.09 -22.01
N GLU A 129 2.05 31.17 -21.20
CA GLU A 129 3.07 31.44 -20.21
C GLU A 129 3.16 30.32 -19.16
N ALA A 130 2.02 29.83 -18.68
CA ALA A 130 1.98 28.73 -17.73
C ALA A 130 2.55 27.43 -18.33
N GLU A 131 2.14 27.07 -19.56
CA GLU A 131 2.50 25.81 -20.23
C GLU A 131 3.94 25.81 -20.77
N SER A 132 4.35 26.91 -21.40
CA SER A 132 5.58 27.00 -22.20
C SER A 132 6.58 28.04 -21.68
N GLY A 133 6.24 28.77 -20.63
CA GLY A 133 7.09 29.80 -20.03
C GLY A 133 6.93 31.18 -20.64
N LEU A 134 7.48 32.18 -19.93
CA LEU A 134 7.34 33.60 -20.27
C LEU A 134 7.90 33.95 -21.66
N ASP A 135 9.00 33.36 -22.07
CA ASP A 135 9.61 33.67 -23.37
C ASP A 135 8.76 33.18 -24.55
N ALA A 136 8.07 32.04 -24.39
CA ALA A 136 7.12 31.56 -25.38
C ALA A 136 5.91 32.50 -25.51
N ALA A 137 5.36 32.95 -24.36
CA ALA A 137 4.27 33.92 -24.35
C ALA A 137 4.69 35.26 -24.99
N LYS A 138 5.89 35.76 -24.68
CA LYS A 138 6.47 36.97 -25.30
C LYS A 138 6.64 36.83 -26.81
N LEU A 139 7.10 35.67 -27.29
CA LEU A 139 7.26 35.41 -28.72
C LEU A 139 5.92 35.44 -29.45
N VAL A 140 4.89 34.82 -28.86
CA VAL A 140 3.53 34.83 -29.42
C VAL A 140 2.95 36.24 -29.40
N PHE A 141 3.11 36.97 -28.29
CA PHE A 141 2.69 38.37 -28.17
C PHE A 141 3.35 39.25 -29.23
N ALA A 142 4.67 39.14 -29.43
CA ALA A 142 5.42 39.96 -30.39
C ALA A 142 4.97 39.78 -31.86
N LYS A 143 4.40 38.61 -32.20
CA LYS A 143 3.87 38.29 -33.53
C LYS A 143 2.43 38.77 -33.76
N MET A 144 1.75 39.25 -32.72
CA MET A 144 0.39 39.79 -32.85
C MET A 144 0.39 41.18 -33.53
N PRO A 145 -0.72 41.57 -34.18
CA PRO A 145 -0.91 42.93 -34.69
C PRO A 145 -0.60 44.00 -33.63
N LEU A 146 -0.05 45.14 -34.06
CA LEU A 146 0.32 46.22 -33.13
C LEU A 146 -0.89 46.73 -32.34
N GLU A 147 -2.05 46.78 -32.98
CA GLU A 147 -3.33 47.17 -32.35
C GLU A 147 -3.71 46.19 -31.23
N ASP A 148 -3.72 44.88 -31.51
CA ASP A 148 -3.99 43.83 -30.52
C ASP A 148 -3.04 43.92 -29.31
N ARG A 149 -1.75 44.14 -29.55
CA ARG A 149 -0.76 44.31 -28.47
C ARG A 149 -1.07 45.51 -27.58
N ARG A 150 -1.47 46.64 -28.17
CA ARG A 150 -1.84 47.86 -27.43
C ARG A 150 -3.10 47.62 -26.61
N GLU A 151 -4.12 46.99 -27.18
CA GLU A 151 -5.37 46.70 -26.49
C GLU A 151 -5.18 45.69 -25.35
N ILE A 152 -4.37 44.66 -25.54
CA ILE A 152 -4.01 43.69 -24.48
C ILE A 152 -3.28 44.40 -23.33
N ASN A 153 -2.29 45.24 -23.63
CA ASN A 153 -1.58 46.00 -22.60
C ASN A 153 -2.53 46.95 -21.84
N ALA A 154 -3.43 47.63 -22.55
CA ALA A 154 -4.44 48.50 -21.94
C ALA A 154 -5.41 47.71 -21.05
N PHE A 155 -5.85 46.53 -21.50
CA PHE A 155 -6.69 45.63 -20.72
C PHE A 155 -5.99 45.16 -19.45
N GLN A 156 -4.74 44.68 -19.55
CA GLN A 156 -3.94 44.21 -18.41
C GLN A 156 -3.58 45.34 -17.44
N ALA A 157 -3.44 46.58 -17.93
CA ALA A 157 -3.20 47.75 -17.08
C ALA A 157 -4.46 48.28 -16.38
N SER A 158 -5.65 47.83 -16.81
CA SER A 158 -6.93 48.31 -16.29
C SER A 158 -7.12 47.98 -14.80
N VAL A 159 -7.85 48.86 -14.09
CA VAL A 159 -8.19 48.65 -12.67
C VAL A 159 -8.95 47.34 -12.47
N THR A 160 -9.84 47.01 -13.42
CA THR A 160 -10.62 45.78 -13.41
C THR A 160 -9.72 44.54 -13.47
N PHE A 161 -8.75 44.47 -14.39
CA PHE A 161 -7.83 43.32 -14.45
C PHE A 161 -6.87 43.28 -13.26
N LYS A 162 -6.33 44.43 -12.84
CA LYS A 162 -5.47 44.52 -11.64
C LYS A 162 -6.16 44.06 -10.36
N SER A 163 -7.48 44.22 -10.26
CA SER A 163 -8.23 43.71 -9.10
C SER A 163 -8.15 42.18 -8.97
N LEU A 164 -8.11 41.45 -10.09
CA LEU A 164 -7.93 39.99 -10.10
C LEU A 164 -6.52 39.61 -9.63
N LEU A 165 -5.49 40.31 -10.12
CA LEU A 165 -4.10 40.08 -9.73
C LEU A 165 -3.89 40.38 -8.23
N ASN A 166 -4.51 41.44 -7.70
CA ASN A 166 -4.45 41.75 -6.28
C ASN A 166 -5.17 40.67 -5.45
N ALA A 167 -6.32 40.17 -5.92
CA ALA A 167 -7.01 39.07 -5.25
C ALA A 167 -6.16 37.80 -5.24
N GLU A 168 -5.45 37.48 -6.32
CA GLU A 168 -4.50 36.36 -6.39
C GLU A 168 -3.36 36.49 -5.38
N GLN A 169 -2.74 37.69 -5.30
CA GLN A 169 -1.67 37.96 -4.34
C GLN A 169 -2.14 37.80 -2.89
N ASN A 170 -3.29 38.37 -2.54
CA ASN A 170 -3.82 38.33 -1.18
C ASN A 170 -4.38 36.95 -0.80
N ALA A 171 -4.95 36.21 -1.75
CA ALA A 171 -5.44 34.85 -1.53
C ALA A 171 -4.33 33.79 -1.44
N SER A 172 -3.07 34.13 -1.79
CA SER A 172 -1.97 33.16 -1.93
C SER A 172 -1.72 32.33 -0.67
N LYS A 173 -1.78 32.92 0.53
CA LYS A 173 -1.54 32.19 1.80
C LYS A 173 -2.66 31.21 2.11
N GLU A 174 -3.91 31.64 2.01
CA GLU A 174 -5.09 30.80 2.26
C GLU A 174 -5.20 29.68 1.21
N SER A 175 -4.99 30.00 -0.08
CA SER A 175 -4.97 29.03 -1.18
C SER A 175 -3.93 27.93 -0.97
N ARG A 176 -2.72 28.30 -0.52
CA ARG A 176 -1.65 27.34 -0.19
C ARG A 176 -2.01 26.44 0.98
N ALA A 177 -2.66 26.97 2.01
CA ALA A 177 -3.13 26.17 3.13
C ALA A 177 -4.20 25.17 2.68
N MET A 178 -5.18 25.62 1.90
CA MET A 178 -6.24 24.78 1.35
C MET A 178 -5.68 23.63 0.51
N PHE A 179 -4.77 23.89 -0.44
CA PHE A 179 -4.22 22.82 -1.28
C PHE A 179 -3.46 21.76 -0.48
N ARG A 180 -2.75 22.15 0.60
CA ARG A 180 -2.08 21.21 1.48
C ARG A 180 -3.06 20.31 2.23
N GLU A 181 -4.16 20.89 2.73
CA GLU A 181 -5.20 20.15 3.41
C GLU A 181 -5.91 19.20 2.43
N TRP A 182 -6.41 19.73 1.31
CA TRP A 182 -7.15 18.98 0.30
C TRP A 182 -6.35 17.81 -0.28
N SER A 183 -5.12 18.06 -0.75
CA SER A 183 -4.24 17.00 -1.25
C SER A 183 -3.95 15.96 -0.16
N GLY A 184 -3.82 16.39 1.10
CA GLY A 184 -3.54 15.49 2.20
C GLY A 184 -4.70 14.58 2.57
N GLU A 185 -5.93 15.08 2.52
CA GLU A 185 -7.12 14.27 2.70
C GLU A 185 -7.29 13.23 1.58
N VAL A 186 -7.07 13.63 0.33
CA VAL A 186 -7.15 12.74 -0.83
C VAL A 186 -6.13 11.60 -0.70
N VAL A 187 -4.86 11.93 -0.44
CA VAL A 187 -3.80 10.91 -0.31
C VAL A 187 -4.05 9.99 0.89
N LYS A 188 -4.50 10.53 2.03
CA LYS A 188 -4.92 9.71 3.21
C LYS A 188 -6.09 8.78 2.87
N SER A 189 -7.08 9.25 2.14
CA SER A 189 -8.24 8.46 1.71
C SER A 189 -7.80 7.30 0.81
N ARG A 190 -6.99 7.58 -0.22
CA ARG A 190 -6.46 6.56 -1.13
C ARG A 190 -5.58 5.54 -0.42
N ALA A 191 -4.74 5.98 0.52
CA ALA A 191 -3.93 5.05 1.31
C ALA A 191 -4.77 4.14 2.22
N ARG A 192 -5.89 4.62 2.76
CA ARG A 192 -6.87 3.77 3.47
C ARG A 192 -7.48 2.72 2.53
N GLN A 193 -7.78 3.08 1.28
CA GLN A 193 -8.26 2.13 0.28
C GLN A 193 -7.21 1.04 -0.03
N VAL A 194 -5.94 1.41 -0.19
CA VAL A 194 -4.84 0.43 -0.37
C VAL A 194 -4.78 -0.56 0.80
N ARG A 195 -4.84 -0.07 2.04
CA ARG A 195 -4.82 -0.95 3.23
C ARG A 195 -6.03 -1.87 3.28
N LYS A 196 -7.21 -1.38 2.90
CA LYS A 196 -8.43 -2.19 2.81
C LYS A 196 -8.27 -3.32 1.80
N GLU A 197 -7.66 -3.07 0.65
CA GLU A 197 -7.39 -4.13 -0.35
C GLU A 197 -6.39 -5.18 0.18
N ILE A 198 -5.34 -4.76 0.89
CA ILE A 198 -4.41 -5.69 1.57
C ILE A 198 -5.17 -6.53 2.62
N ALA A 199 -6.06 -5.91 3.39
CA ALA A 199 -6.87 -6.60 4.39
C ALA A 199 -7.82 -7.63 3.75
N ASN A 200 -8.44 -7.28 2.63
CA ASN A 200 -9.33 -8.17 1.89
C ASN A 200 -8.57 -9.36 1.31
N LEU A 201 -7.33 -9.16 0.82
CA LEU A 201 -6.47 -10.26 0.41
C LEU A 201 -6.26 -11.23 1.58
N LEU A 202 -5.82 -10.74 2.74
CA LEU A 202 -5.56 -11.60 3.90
C LEU A 202 -6.80 -12.35 4.37
N GLU A 203 -7.95 -11.68 4.44
CA GLU A 203 -9.21 -12.31 4.84
C GLU A 203 -9.65 -13.39 3.85
N SER A 204 -9.60 -13.10 2.55
CA SER A 204 -9.86 -14.09 1.49
C SER A 204 -8.92 -15.28 1.61
N GLU A 205 -7.62 -15.05 1.84
CA GLU A 205 -6.66 -16.15 1.93
C GLU A 205 -6.91 -17.01 3.17
N MET A 206 -7.24 -16.43 4.33
CA MET A 206 -7.64 -17.15 5.54
C MET A 206 -8.94 -17.95 5.36
N GLN A 207 -9.94 -17.40 4.66
CA GLN A 207 -11.20 -18.12 4.38
C GLN A 207 -10.94 -19.36 3.53
N LYS A 208 -10.15 -19.24 2.46
CA LYS A 208 -9.79 -20.39 1.61
C LYS A 208 -8.95 -21.44 2.34
N GLU A 209 -8.16 -21.06 3.35
CA GLU A 209 -7.50 -22.03 4.24
C GLU A 209 -8.52 -22.83 5.08
N SER A 210 -9.63 -22.21 5.49
CA SER A 210 -10.66 -22.86 6.33
C SER A 210 -11.65 -23.75 5.56
N GLU A 211 -11.90 -23.47 4.28
CA GLU A 211 -12.96 -24.14 3.53
C GLU A 211 -12.54 -25.49 2.91
N SER A 212 -11.27 -25.92 3.04
CA SER A 212 -10.70 -27.13 2.40
C SER A 212 -10.90 -27.23 0.87
N SER A 213 -11.52 -26.22 0.25
CA SER A 213 -11.71 -26.09 -1.17
C SER A 213 -10.38 -25.62 -1.78
N PHE A 214 -9.66 -26.56 -2.39
CA PHE A 214 -8.43 -26.29 -3.12
C PHE A 214 -8.70 -25.63 -4.48
N ASP A 215 -9.73 -24.80 -4.55
CA ASP A 215 -10.12 -24.13 -5.77
C ASP A 215 -9.03 -23.14 -6.17
N THR A 216 -8.35 -23.43 -7.27
CA THR A 216 -7.28 -22.62 -7.86
C THR A 216 -7.81 -21.33 -8.47
N ALA A 217 -9.12 -21.08 -8.35
CA ALA A 217 -9.80 -19.90 -8.85
C ALA A 217 -9.30 -18.63 -8.14
N ALA A 218 -8.47 -17.90 -8.90
CA ALA A 218 -8.06 -16.52 -8.77
C ALA A 218 -7.90 -16.00 -7.33
N VAL A 219 -6.64 -15.92 -6.86
CA VAL A 219 -6.28 -14.76 -6.03
C VAL A 219 -6.68 -13.54 -6.86
N SER A 220 -7.60 -12.72 -6.36
CA SER A 220 -8.19 -11.64 -7.15
C SER A 220 -7.08 -10.87 -7.85
N SER A 221 -7.26 -10.63 -9.15
CA SER A 221 -6.32 -9.88 -9.98
C SER A 221 -6.28 -8.39 -9.60
N ASN A 222 -6.79 -8.03 -8.42
CA ASN A 222 -6.91 -6.68 -7.93
C ASN A 222 -5.51 -6.13 -7.73
N ARG A 223 -5.01 -5.45 -8.76
CA ARG A 223 -3.89 -4.54 -8.63
C ARG A 223 -4.27 -3.55 -7.53
N LEU A 224 -3.34 -3.31 -6.61
CA LEU A 224 -3.54 -2.29 -5.60
C LEU A 224 -3.80 -0.94 -6.27
N PRO A 225 -4.79 -0.16 -5.79
CA PRO A 225 -4.98 1.19 -6.26
C PRO A 225 -3.72 2.00 -5.95
N ARG A 226 -3.34 2.88 -6.86
CA ARG A 226 -2.13 3.70 -6.72
C ARG A 226 -2.51 5.04 -6.12
N ILE A 227 -1.69 5.56 -5.22
CA ILE A 227 -1.95 6.85 -4.58
C ILE A 227 -1.16 7.99 -5.23
N GLY A 228 -0.15 7.66 -6.04
CA GLY A 228 0.69 8.62 -6.75
C GLY A 228 1.92 9.05 -5.95
N VAL A 229 2.21 8.36 -4.84
CA VAL A 229 3.42 8.56 -4.03
C VAL A 229 4.30 7.34 -4.27
N ARG A 230 5.35 7.49 -5.08
CA ARG A 230 6.07 6.35 -5.67
C ARG A 230 6.58 5.36 -4.63
N ALA A 231 7.27 5.84 -3.60
CA ALA A 231 7.83 4.98 -2.58
C ALA A 231 6.75 4.26 -1.74
N PHE A 232 5.61 4.90 -1.45
CA PHE A 232 4.47 4.23 -0.82
C PHE A 232 3.86 3.17 -1.75
N ASP A 233 3.62 3.51 -3.02
CA ASP A 233 3.02 2.59 -3.98
C ASP A 233 3.91 1.35 -4.22
N GLN A 234 5.23 1.54 -4.24
CA GLN A 234 6.22 0.44 -4.32
C GLN A 234 6.26 -0.40 -3.05
N GLU A 235 6.26 0.22 -1.87
CA GLU A 235 6.21 -0.47 -0.57
C GLU A 235 4.93 -1.31 -0.44
N ALA A 236 3.79 -0.72 -0.77
CA ALA A 236 2.49 -1.40 -0.74
C ALA A 236 2.44 -2.57 -1.72
N SER A 237 2.97 -2.38 -2.94
CA SER A 237 3.03 -3.43 -3.96
C SER A 237 3.94 -4.58 -3.53
N ALA A 238 5.12 -4.28 -2.99
CA ALA A 238 6.04 -5.30 -2.45
C ALA A 238 5.39 -6.09 -1.31
N THR A 239 4.72 -5.40 -0.39
CA THR A 239 3.98 -6.02 0.72
C THR A 239 2.88 -6.95 0.21
N PHE A 240 2.06 -6.47 -0.73
CA PHE A 240 0.94 -7.23 -1.28
C PHE A 240 1.41 -8.49 -2.03
N GLU A 241 2.43 -8.36 -2.88
CA GLU A 241 2.96 -9.51 -3.61
C GLU A 241 3.65 -10.53 -2.69
N THR A 242 4.36 -10.08 -1.65
CA THR A 242 4.92 -11.00 -0.64
C THR A 242 3.83 -11.76 0.10
N LEU A 243 2.79 -11.08 0.59
CA LEU A 243 1.66 -11.74 1.27
C LEU A 243 0.93 -12.73 0.35
N ARG A 244 0.77 -12.37 -0.92
CA ARG A 244 0.18 -13.24 -1.95
C ARG A 244 1.02 -14.48 -2.19
N ARG A 245 2.33 -14.34 -2.31
CA ARG A 245 3.27 -15.48 -2.47
C ARG A 245 3.29 -16.35 -1.22
N GLN A 246 3.30 -15.74 -0.04
CA GLN A 246 3.23 -16.45 1.24
C GLN A 246 1.96 -17.30 1.33
N ALA A 247 0.79 -16.76 0.98
CA ALA A 247 -0.46 -17.50 1.02
C ALA A 247 -0.49 -18.67 0.02
N ARG A 248 0.07 -18.48 -1.18
CA ARG A 248 0.27 -19.58 -2.15
C ARG A 248 1.17 -20.68 -1.59
N MET A 249 2.27 -20.30 -0.97
CA MET A 249 3.19 -21.26 -0.34
C MET A 249 2.52 -22.04 0.79
N ARG A 250 1.71 -21.38 1.64
CA ARG A 250 0.95 -22.06 2.69
C ARG A 250 -0.07 -23.06 2.14
N ARG A 251 -0.77 -22.70 1.05
CA ARG A 251 -1.68 -23.65 0.38
C ARG A 251 -0.95 -24.82 -0.24
N GLN A 252 0.17 -24.57 -0.92
CA GLN A 252 1.00 -25.63 -1.49
C GLN A 252 1.49 -26.57 -0.39
N PHE A 253 2.00 -26.01 0.70
CA PHE A 253 2.44 -26.76 1.87
C PHE A 253 1.33 -27.60 2.48
N ALA A 254 0.14 -27.03 2.66
CA ALA A 254 -1.02 -27.78 3.17
C ALA A 254 -1.41 -28.95 2.23
N ARG A 255 -1.33 -28.76 0.91
CA ARG A 255 -1.56 -29.84 -0.07
C ARG A 255 -0.50 -30.92 0.04
N GLU A 256 0.78 -30.56 0.01
CA GLU A 256 1.90 -31.49 0.13
C GLU A 256 1.80 -32.27 1.46
N ASN A 257 1.52 -31.59 2.56
CA ASN A 257 1.31 -32.22 3.87
C ASN A 257 0.11 -33.19 3.89
N SER A 258 -1.00 -32.85 3.23
CA SER A 258 -2.14 -33.76 3.11
C SER A 258 -1.83 -35.00 2.26
N GLN A 259 -0.91 -34.91 1.30
CA GLN A 259 -0.52 -36.04 0.44
C GLN A 259 0.45 -37.01 1.12
N LEU A 260 1.21 -36.53 2.13
CA LEU A 260 2.15 -37.35 2.88
C LEU A 260 1.46 -38.38 3.79
N ASN A 261 0.14 -38.25 4.03
CA ASN A 261 -0.65 -39.16 4.86
C ASN A 261 0.04 -39.55 6.18
N LEU A 262 0.68 -38.59 6.87
CA LEU A 262 1.39 -38.86 8.13
C LEU A 262 0.50 -39.51 9.20
N ALA A 263 -0.81 -39.26 9.16
CA ALA A 263 -1.79 -39.93 10.01
C ALA A 263 -1.80 -41.46 9.86
N ASP A 264 -1.35 -41.98 8.71
CA ASP A 264 -1.33 -43.40 8.41
C ASP A 264 -0.06 -44.09 8.89
N VAL A 265 1.03 -43.33 9.12
CA VAL A 265 2.33 -43.86 9.57
C VAL A 265 2.19 -44.63 10.89
N LEU A 266 1.38 -44.11 11.81
CA LEU A 266 1.16 -44.71 13.13
C LEU A 266 -0.12 -45.57 13.22
N LYS A 267 -0.76 -45.91 12.10
CA LYS A 267 -1.89 -46.86 12.12
C LYS A 267 -1.42 -48.22 12.63
N ALA A 268 -2.21 -48.82 13.51
CA ALA A 268 -1.85 -50.08 14.17
C ALA A 268 -1.51 -51.22 13.18
N GLU A 269 -2.20 -51.29 12.04
CA GLU A 269 -1.94 -52.27 10.97
C GLU A 269 -0.56 -52.08 10.31
N ASN A 270 -0.07 -50.85 10.21
CA ASN A 270 1.23 -50.52 9.61
C ASN A 270 2.39 -50.79 10.59
N LEU A 271 2.12 -50.71 11.89
CA LEU A 271 3.13 -50.88 12.94
C LEU A 271 3.53 -52.34 13.19
N VAL A 272 2.80 -53.32 12.68
CA VAL A 272 3.06 -54.76 12.89
C VAL A 272 3.62 -55.47 11.67
N SER A 273 3.80 -54.78 10.55
CA SER A 273 4.27 -55.36 9.29
C SER A 273 5.54 -54.65 8.80
N ARG A 274 6.47 -55.41 8.20
CA ARG A 274 7.69 -54.83 7.61
C ARG A 274 7.38 -53.80 6.52
N GLU A 275 6.44 -54.11 5.65
CA GLU A 275 6.01 -53.22 4.56
C GLU A 275 5.41 -51.92 5.10
N GLY A 276 4.57 -52.00 6.15
CA GLY A 276 3.99 -50.84 6.81
C GLY A 276 5.06 -49.96 7.47
N LEU A 277 6.02 -50.56 8.17
CA LEU A 277 7.15 -49.84 8.80
C LEU A 277 8.08 -49.18 7.76
N GLU A 278 8.39 -49.87 6.66
CA GLU A 278 9.19 -49.31 5.56
C GLU A 278 8.47 -48.13 4.88
N THR A 279 7.17 -48.29 4.58
CA THR A 279 6.33 -47.22 4.02
C THR A 279 6.24 -46.03 4.99
N GLY A 280 6.12 -46.29 6.29
CA GLY A 280 6.14 -45.27 7.33
C GLY A 280 7.44 -44.47 7.33
N ASN A 281 8.59 -45.16 7.31
CA ASN A 281 9.91 -44.52 7.26
C ASN A 281 10.10 -43.66 6.00
N LEU A 282 9.65 -44.14 4.83
CA LEU A 282 9.68 -43.37 3.59
C LEU A 282 8.77 -42.13 3.64
N SER A 283 7.59 -42.25 4.26
CA SER A 283 6.66 -41.13 4.43
C SER A 283 7.23 -40.05 5.34
N ILE A 284 7.86 -40.44 6.45
CA ILE A 284 8.57 -39.50 7.33
C ILE A 284 9.71 -38.80 6.58
N LEU A 285 10.53 -39.55 5.82
CA LEU A 285 11.62 -38.96 5.04
C LEU A 285 11.09 -37.96 3.99
N ALA A 286 9.97 -38.28 3.34
CA ALA A 286 9.31 -37.36 2.43
C ALA A 286 8.80 -36.10 3.14
N ALA A 287 8.26 -36.24 4.35
CA ALA A 287 7.83 -35.11 5.18
C ALA A 287 8.99 -34.19 5.58
N GLU A 288 10.13 -34.75 6.00
CA GLU A 288 11.32 -33.96 6.31
C GLU A 288 11.78 -33.11 5.12
N ASN A 289 11.73 -33.67 3.91
CA ASN A 289 12.09 -32.96 2.69
C ASN A 289 11.10 -31.84 2.37
N VAL A 290 9.78 -32.08 2.48
CA VAL A 290 8.74 -31.07 2.28
C VAL A 290 8.88 -29.92 3.28
N PHE A 291 9.07 -30.24 4.56
CA PHE A 291 9.21 -29.24 5.63
C PHE A 291 10.48 -28.40 5.44
N SER A 292 11.61 -29.03 5.11
CA SER A 292 12.87 -28.34 4.82
C SER A 292 12.77 -27.43 3.59
N ALA A 293 12.13 -27.91 2.51
CA ALA A 293 11.91 -27.13 1.31
C ALA A 293 11.01 -25.91 1.57
N HIS A 294 9.94 -26.09 2.37
CA HIS A 294 9.05 -25.01 2.75
C HIS A 294 9.75 -23.93 3.57
N ALA A 295 10.52 -24.32 4.60
CA ALA A 295 11.30 -23.39 5.42
C ALA A 295 12.29 -22.56 4.58
N LYS A 296 13.04 -23.22 3.68
CA LYS A 296 13.99 -22.54 2.79
C LYS A 296 13.30 -21.58 1.81
N ALA A 297 12.16 -21.98 1.26
CA ALA A 297 11.37 -21.11 0.39
C ALA A 297 10.86 -19.88 1.16
N TYR A 298 10.51 -20.05 2.43
CA TYR A 298 10.04 -18.98 3.30
C TYR A 298 11.14 -17.96 3.58
N GLU A 299 12.32 -18.41 3.97
CA GLU A 299 13.51 -17.55 4.15
C GLU A 299 13.86 -16.78 2.87
N THR A 300 13.81 -17.46 1.71
CA THR A 300 14.08 -16.85 0.40
C THR A 300 13.08 -15.73 0.10
N LEU A 301 11.79 -15.96 0.34
CA LEU A 301 10.74 -14.97 0.14
C LEU A 301 10.99 -13.70 0.96
N TRP A 302 11.40 -13.85 2.22
CA TRP A 302 11.70 -12.71 3.09
C TRP A 302 12.96 -11.95 2.68
N ALA A 303 14.04 -12.67 2.33
CA ALA A 303 15.25 -12.04 1.81
C ALA A 303 14.98 -11.23 0.52
N GLU A 304 14.13 -11.75 -0.38
CA GLU A 304 13.68 -11.04 -1.58
C GLU A 304 12.86 -9.80 -1.25
N TYR A 305 11.97 -9.89 -0.26
CA TYR A 305 11.19 -8.75 0.21
C TYR A 305 12.10 -7.65 0.80
N ASP A 306 13.03 -7.99 1.67
CA ASP A 306 13.97 -7.04 2.29
C ASP A 306 14.84 -6.35 1.23
N LYS A 307 15.34 -7.13 0.26
CA LYS A 307 16.06 -6.60 -0.89
C LYS A 307 15.19 -5.66 -1.72
N THR A 308 13.91 -5.97 -1.89
CA THR A 308 12.97 -5.10 -2.62
C THR A 308 12.77 -3.78 -1.89
N ILE A 309 12.55 -3.80 -0.58
CA ILE A 309 12.39 -2.59 0.25
C ILE A 309 13.65 -1.72 0.24
N LEU A 310 14.83 -2.33 0.34
CA LEU A 310 16.12 -1.63 0.28
C LEU A 310 16.29 -0.83 -1.02
N ASN A 311 15.79 -1.36 -2.13
CA ASN A 311 15.91 -0.75 -3.46
C ASN A 311 14.86 0.33 -3.74
N ILE A 312 13.89 0.56 -2.86
CA ILE A 312 12.93 1.64 -3.04
C ILE A 312 13.65 2.99 -2.86
N PRO A 313 13.54 3.91 -3.85
CA PRO A 313 14.07 5.26 -3.73
C PRO A 313 13.28 6.03 -2.67
N MET A 314 13.86 6.18 -1.48
CA MET A 314 13.30 6.92 -0.37
C MET A 314 14.41 7.53 0.50
N ALA A 315 14.04 8.51 1.33
CA ALA A 315 14.96 9.15 2.26
C ALA A 315 15.60 8.13 3.22
N PRO A 316 16.90 8.26 3.57
CA PRO A 316 17.61 7.30 4.43
C PRO A 316 16.94 7.06 5.78
N GLU A 317 16.51 8.12 6.46
CA GLU A 317 15.87 8.05 7.78
C GLU A 317 14.58 7.23 7.70
N ARG A 318 13.80 7.47 6.65
CA ARG A 318 12.57 6.74 6.37
C ARG A 318 12.85 5.26 6.08
N ARG A 319 13.91 4.96 5.30
CA ARG A 319 14.31 3.58 5.04
C ARG A 319 14.67 2.87 6.33
N GLN A 320 15.44 3.50 7.21
CA GLN A 320 15.81 2.94 8.50
C GLN A 320 14.59 2.67 9.38
N GLU A 321 13.64 3.61 9.47
CA GLU A 321 12.39 3.41 10.19
C GLU A 321 11.56 2.25 9.62
N LEU A 322 11.44 2.17 8.29
CA LEU A 322 10.73 1.10 7.61
C LEU A 322 11.38 -0.27 7.87
N MET A 323 12.71 -0.36 7.76
CA MET A 323 13.46 -1.58 8.04
C MET A 323 13.33 -2.01 9.49
N ALA A 324 13.53 -1.09 10.45
CA ALA A 324 13.39 -1.41 11.87
C ALA A 324 11.97 -1.90 12.22
N ASN A 325 10.95 -1.33 11.58
CA ASN A 325 9.57 -1.80 11.73
C ASN A 325 9.40 -3.19 11.09
N ASN A 326 9.99 -3.42 9.92
CA ASN A 326 9.95 -4.72 9.26
C ASN A 326 10.64 -5.80 10.09
N ASP A 327 11.83 -5.54 10.60
CA ASP A 327 12.62 -6.47 11.44
C ASP A 327 11.85 -6.88 12.70
N ARG A 328 11.25 -5.89 13.39
CA ARG A 328 10.42 -6.17 14.57
C ARG A 328 9.24 -7.07 14.23
N GLU A 329 8.64 -6.85 13.07
CA GLU A 329 7.44 -7.55 12.64
C GLU A 329 7.72 -8.94 12.09
N SER A 330 8.81 -9.08 11.33
CA SER A 330 9.29 -10.35 10.79
C SER A 330 9.81 -11.22 11.91
N ALA A 331 10.47 -10.68 12.95
CA ALA A 331 10.90 -11.43 14.12
C ALA A 331 9.76 -12.23 14.77
N VAL A 332 8.56 -11.63 14.92
CA VAL A 332 7.40 -12.36 15.47
C VAL A 332 6.91 -13.45 14.50
N VAL A 333 7.01 -13.23 13.19
CA VAL A 333 6.59 -14.27 12.21
C VAL A 333 7.60 -15.41 12.20
N PHE A 334 8.89 -15.09 12.21
CA PHE A 334 9.98 -16.05 12.26
C PHE A 334 9.95 -16.85 13.55
N ASP A 335 9.67 -16.22 14.70
CA ASP A 335 9.50 -16.94 15.96
C ASP A 335 8.40 -18.02 15.89
N ILE A 336 7.21 -17.67 15.37
CA ILE A 336 6.13 -18.64 15.14
C ILE A 336 6.60 -19.78 14.22
N GLN A 337 7.26 -19.45 13.11
CA GLN A 337 7.73 -20.43 12.12
C GLN A 337 8.85 -21.32 12.65
N VAL A 338 9.79 -20.79 13.44
CA VAL A 338 10.87 -21.55 14.07
C VAL A 338 10.27 -22.51 15.09
N ARG A 339 9.37 -22.04 15.95
CA ARG A 339 8.68 -22.91 16.92
C ARG A 339 7.90 -24.02 16.19
N GLU A 340 7.14 -23.68 15.14
CA GLU A 340 6.42 -24.67 14.33
C GLU A 340 7.37 -25.72 13.73
N ALA A 341 8.46 -25.28 13.10
CA ALA A 341 9.44 -26.16 12.47
C ALA A 341 10.18 -27.06 13.48
N GLU A 342 10.55 -26.53 14.64
CA GLU A 342 11.15 -27.32 15.73
C GLU A 342 10.19 -28.40 16.22
N ARG A 343 8.92 -28.06 16.44
CA ARG A 343 7.90 -29.02 16.87
C ARG A 343 7.63 -30.09 15.83
N MET A 344 7.57 -29.73 14.54
CA MET A 344 7.46 -30.69 13.45
C MET A 344 8.65 -31.64 13.40
N ARG A 345 9.89 -31.16 13.58
CA ARG A 345 11.08 -32.02 13.65
C ARG A 345 11.01 -32.99 14.83
N THR A 346 10.62 -32.51 16.02
CA THR A 346 10.44 -33.37 17.19
C THR A 346 9.35 -34.42 16.97
N LEU A 347 8.23 -34.04 16.35
CA LEU A 347 7.15 -34.97 15.99
C LEU A 347 7.64 -36.09 15.07
N LEU A 348 8.32 -35.75 13.97
CA LEU A 348 8.84 -36.74 13.02
C LEU A 348 9.90 -37.65 13.66
N GLU A 349 10.73 -37.12 14.57
CA GLU A 349 11.70 -37.92 15.31
C GLU A 349 11.01 -38.91 16.28
N LEU A 350 9.94 -38.48 16.97
CA LEU A 350 9.13 -39.37 17.81
C LEU A 350 8.44 -40.46 16.98
N GLU A 351 7.94 -40.13 15.80
CA GLU A 351 7.37 -41.11 14.86
C GLU A 351 8.43 -42.14 14.44
N LYS A 352 9.66 -41.70 14.10
CA LYS A 352 10.79 -42.62 13.82
C LYS A 352 11.09 -43.53 15.00
N GLN A 353 11.08 -43.01 16.22
CA GLN A 353 11.30 -43.81 17.43
C GLN A 353 10.21 -44.87 17.62
N ILE A 354 8.95 -44.55 17.33
CA ILE A 354 7.85 -45.53 17.36
C ILE A 354 8.07 -46.60 16.28
N LEU A 355 8.41 -46.22 15.05
CA LEU A 355 8.67 -47.18 13.98
C LEU A 355 9.85 -48.10 14.33
N ALA A 356 10.95 -47.56 14.84
CA ALA A 356 12.11 -48.33 15.26
C ALA A 356 11.81 -49.25 16.47
N PHE A 357 11.00 -48.78 17.41
CA PHE A 357 10.51 -49.60 18.52
C PHE A 357 9.67 -50.78 18.01
N CYS A 358 8.72 -50.52 17.11
CA CYS A 358 7.90 -51.57 16.50
C CYS A 358 8.73 -52.54 15.63
N GLU A 359 9.72 -52.05 14.89
CA GLU A 359 10.63 -52.87 14.08
C GLU A 359 11.47 -53.82 14.94
N SER A 360 12.01 -53.34 16.06
CA SER A 360 12.80 -54.17 17.00
C SER A 360 11.96 -55.21 17.75
N HIS A 361 10.64 -55.03 17.79
CA HIS A 361 9.67 -55.93 18.43
C HIS A 361 8.76 -56.62 17.42
N LEU A 362 9.16 -56.67 16.14
CA LEU A 362 8.38 -57.31 15.09
C LEU A 362 8.12 -58.79 15.43
N GLY A 363 6.85 -59.21 15.32
CA GLY A 363 6.40 -60.54 15.72
C GLY A 363 6.15 -60.72 17.23
N LYS A 364 6.46 -59.72 18.07
CA LYS A 364 6.05 -59.65 19.48
C LYS A 364 4.87 -58.70 19.72
N ILE A 365 4.56 -57.87 18.74
CA ILE A 365 3.40 -56.99 18.72
C ILE A 365 2.45 -57.51 17.64
N GLU A 366 1.20 -57.75 18.02
CA GLU A 366 0.16 -58.24 17.13
C GLU A 366 -0.94 -57.21 16.95
N TYR A 367 -1.56 -57.19 15.77
CA TYR A 367 -2.76 -56.39 15.54
C TYR A 367 -3.99 -57.29 15.61
N LYS A 368 -4.85 -57.07 16.62
CA LYS A 368 -6.07 -57.86 16.87
C LYS A 368 -7.20 -56.99 17.37
N ASP A 369 -8.41 -57.24 16.87
CA ASP A 369 -9.64 -56.52 17.26
C ASP A 369 -9.50 -54.99 17.19
N GLY A 370 -8.75 -54.49 16.20
CA GLY A 370 -8.52 -53.06 15.99
C GLY A 370 -7.49 -52.42 16.93
N LYS A 371 -6.70 -53.21 17.65
CA LYS A 371 -5.72 -52.73 18.65
C LYS A 371 -4.38 -53.45 18.53
N LEU A 372 -3.33 -52.80 19.00
CA LEU A 372 -2.03 -53.43 19.20
C LEU A 372 -2.05 -54.22 20.51
N ILE A 373 -1.63 -55.49 20.45
CA ILE A 373 -1.47 -56.40 21.57
C ILE A 373 0.02 -56.65 21.77
N PHE A 374 0.51 -56.38 22.97
CA PHE A 374 1.92 -56.49 23.33
C PHE A 374 2.14 -57.74 24.20
N GLN A 375 3.27 -58.43 24.00
CA GLN A 375 3.65 -59.59 24.82
C GLN A 375 4.17 -59.20 26.23
N SER A 376 4.60 -57.95 26.41
CA SER A 376 5.15 -57.42 27.66
C SER A 376 4.44 -56.13 28.08
N ASP A 377 4.15 -56.00 29.38
CA ASP A 377 3.63 -54.77 29.98
C ASP A 377 4.62 -53.60 29.88
N GLU A 378 5.93 -53.90 29.86
CA GLU A 378 6.99 -52.91 29.67
C GLU A 378 6.96 -52.31 28.26
N ASP A 379 6.75 -53.15 27.24
CA ASP A 379 6.63 -52.74 25.84
C ASP A 379 5.39 -51.87 25.64
N LEU A 380 4.26 -52.27 26.23
CA LEU A 380 3.03 -51.49 26.24
C LEU A 380 3.23 -50.12 26.91
N THR A 381 3.93 -50.07 28.04
CA THR A 381 4.22 -48.83 28.77
C THR A 381 5.11 -47.90 27.95
N THR A 382 6.14 -48.44 27.31
CA THR A 382 7.06 -47.70 26.44
C THR A 382 6.33 -47.12 25.23
N TYR A 383 5.54 -47.94 24.53
CA TYR A 383 4.73 -47.50 23.39
C TYR A 383 3.74 -46.39 23.79
N ASN A 384 3.00 -46.58 24.89
CA ASN A 384 2.05 -45.58 25.37
C ASN A 384 2.73 -44.24 25.74
N THR A 385 3.96 -44.30 26.26
CA THR A 385 4.75 -43.10 26.57
C THR A 385 5.10 -42.34 25.29
N LEU A 386 5.59 -43.02 24.26
CA LEU A 386 5.90 -42.40 22.96
C LEU A 386 4.64 -41.81 22.30
N ILE A 387 3.52 -42.53 22.31
CA ILE A 387 2.24 -42.03 21.78
C ILE A 387 1.75 -40.80 22.54
N ALA A 388 1.91 -40.77 23.87
CA ALA A 388 1.56 -39.60 24.67
C ALA A 388 2.42 -38.37 24.30
N GLN A 389 3.72 -38.57 24.04
CA GLN A 389 4.61 -37.51 23.56
C GLN A 389 4.20 -37.01 22.18
N VAL A 390 3.90 -37.90 21.23
CA VAL A 390 3.39 -37.54 19.90
C VAL A 390 2.13 -36.69 19.98
N ARG A 391 1.15 -37.10 20.81
CA ARG A 391 -0.10 -36.33 21.00
C ARG A 391 0.17 -34.93 21.55
N LYS A 392 1.08 -34.82 22.51
CA LYS A 392 1.47 -33.54 23.09
C LYS A 392 2.10 -32.61 22.03
N GLU A 393 3.04 -33.11 21.23
CA GLU A 393 3.65 -32.29 20.18
C GLU A 393 2.63 -31.89 19.10
N TYR A 394 1.67 -32.76 18.76
CA TYR A 394 0.57 -32.42 17.86
C TYR A 394 -0.32 -31.29 18.41
N GLU A 395 -0.67 -31.35 19.70
CA GLU A 395 -1.42 -30.28 20.38
C GLU A 395 -0.67 -28.94 20.36
N GLU A 396 0.64 -28.96 20.62
CA GLU A 396 1.49 -27.75 20.56
C GLU A 396 1.55 -27.15 19.15
N ILE A 397 1.69 -27.98 18.10
CA ILE A 397 1.64 -27.53 16.70
C ILE A 397 0.28 -26.87 16.40
N GLN A 398 -0.83 -27.47 16.84
CA GLN A 398 -2.15 -26.88 16.67
C GLN A 398 -2.30 -25.54 17.40
N ASN A 399 -1.71 -25.40 18.59
CA ASN A 399 -1.72 -24.15 19.35
C ASN A 399 -0.93 -23.04 18.65
N ILE A 400 0.24 -23.35 18.07
CA ILE A 400 1.01 -22.41 17.26
C ILE A 400 0.22 -21.99 16.02
N GLY A 401 -0.47 -22.92 15.36
CA GLY A 401 -1.35 -22.62 14.22
C GLY A 401 -2.51 -21.66 14.58
N LYS A 402 -3.10 -21.82 15.78
CA LYS A 402 -4.12 -20.88 16.30
C LYS A 402 -3.52 -19.50 16.58
N GLU A 403 -2.34 -19.44 17.19
CA GLU A 403 -1.62 -18.19 17.46
C GLU A 403 -1.36 -17.39 16.17
N ASP A 404 -0.88 -18.06 15.12
CA ASP A 404 -0.69 -17.44 13.80
C ASP A 404 -1.99 -16.93 13.19
N LEU A 405 -3.07 -17.72 13.25
CA LEU A 405 -4.37 -17.32 12.73
C LEU A 405 -4.93 -16.09 13.46
N ASP A 406 -4.88 -16.07 14.78
CA ASP A 406 -5.39 -14.97 15.59
C ASP A 406 -4.58 -13.68 15.38
N ARG A 407 -3.26 -13.81 15.20
CA ARG A 407 -2.42 -12.70 14.77
C ARG A 407 -2.88 -12.15 13.42
N ARG A 408 -3.09 -13.00 12.42
CA ARG A 408 -3.53 -12.58 11.07
C ARG A 408 -4.90 -11.88 11.12
N LYS A 409 -5.84 -12.37 11.94
CA LYS A 409 -7.13 -11.69 12.19
C LYS A 409 -6.97 -10.31 12.82
N SER A 410 -6.07 -10.18 13.80
CA SER A 410 -5.73 -8.88 14.39
C SER A 410 -5.12 -7.92 13.35
N ASP A 411 -4.27 -8.43 12.46
CA ASP A 411 -3.69 -7.64 11.37
C ASP A 411 -4.74 -7.14 10.38
N VAL A 412 -5.72 -7.98 10.01
CA VAL A 412 -6.88 -7.57 9.17
C VAL A 412 -7.70 -6.48 9.84
N THR A 413 -8.05 -6.65 11.12
CA THR A 413 -8.84 -5.68 11.89
C THR A 413 -8.15 -4.32 11.91
N ARG A 414 -6.83 -4.30 12.13
CA ARG A 414 -6.04 -3.08 12.17
C ARG A 414 -5.92 -2.39 10.81
N LEU A 415 -5.84 -3.14 9.71
CA LEU A 415 -5.76 -2.53 8.37
C LEU A 415 -7.07 -1.86 7.94
N ARG A 416 -8.20 -2.26 8.53
CA ARG A 416 -9.53 -1.69 8.28
C ARG A 416 -9.82 -0.43 9.09
N GLY A 417 -9.24 -0.31 10.28
CA GLY A 417 -9.29 0.91 11.11
C GLY A 417 -8.35 1.99 10.59
#